data_AF-A0A3L6QN98-F1
#
_entry.id   AF-A0A3L6QN98-F1
#
_cell.length_a   1.000
_cell.length_b   1.000
_cell.length_c   1.000
_cell.angle_alpha   90.00
_cell.angle_beta   90.00
_cell.angle_gamma   90.00
#
_symmetry.space_group_name_H-M   'P 1'
#
loop_
_entity.id
_entity.type
_entity.pdbx_description
1 polymer ?
#
loop_
_entity_poly.entity_id
_entity_poly.type
_entity_poly.pdbx_seq_one_letter_code
_entity_poly.pdbx_strand_id
1 'polypeptide(L)'
;MAACKVAYRSFIAAAQGGSAVSSSEKVDFLKLQNGSDIRGVAVAGVEGEPVNLTEPATEAIAAAFAAWLLNKKEADGLRRSRISVGHDSRISAHKLQGYVKHP
;
A
#
# COMPACT_ATOMS: atom_id res chain seq x y z
N MET A 1 7.09 26.24 -3.25
CA MET A 1 7.03 25.38 -2.03
C MET A 1 5.62 25.21 -1.42
N ALA A 2 4.55 25.84 -1.96
CA ALA A 2 3.20 25.75 -1.38
C ALA A 2 2.30 24.65 -1.99
N ALA A 3 2.52 24.24 -3.26
CA ALA A 3 1.65 23.30 -3.96
C ALA A 3 1.72 21.85 -3.43
N CYS A 4 2.89 21.40 -2.94
CA CYS A 4 3.11 20.04 -2.44
C CYS A 4 2.36 19.75 -1.12
N LYS A 5 2.17 20.77 -0.26
CA LYS A 5 1.39 20.62 0.99
C LYS A 5 -0.12 20.55 0.77
N VAL A 6 -0.64 21.07 -0.35
CA VAL A 6 -2.08 21.08 -0.65
C VAL A 6 -2.54 19.69 -1.10
N ALA A 7 -1.75 19.00 -1.94
CA ALA A 7 -2.10 17.65 -2.40
C ALA A 7 -2.14 16.61 -1.27
N TYR A 8 -1.22 16.70 -0.30
CA TYR A 8 -1.20 15.80 0.86
C TYR A 8 -2.41 16.02 1.80
N ARG A 9 -2.92 17.27 1.90
CA ARG A 9 -4.09 17.59 2.71
C ARG A 9 -5.41 17.19 2.07
N SER A 10 -5.50 17.22 0.73
CA SER A 10 -6.72 16.84 0.01
C SER A 10 -7.04 15.34 0.08
N PHE A 11 -6.04 14.49 0.28
CA PHE A 11 -6.26 13.03 0.38
C PHE A 11 -6.88 12.60 1.73
N ILE A 12 -6.52 13.29 2.82
CA ILE A 12 -7.03 13.00 4.18
C ILE A 12 -8.52 13.34 4.31
N ALA A 13 -9.03 14.31 3.55
CA ALA A 13 -10.42 14.75 3.62
C ALA A 13 -11.42 13.77 2.95
N ALA A 14 -10.98 13.00 1.95
CA ALA A 14 -11.85 12.09 1.20
C ALA A 14 -12.01 10.70 1.86
N ALA A 15 -11.18 10.37 2.86
CA ALA A 15 -11.17 9.06 3.52
C ALA A 15 -12.16 8.92 4.69
N GLN A 16 -12.95 9.96 4.99
CA GLN A 16 -13.97 9.91 6.04
C GLN A 16 -15.29 9.34 5.49
N GLY A 17 -15.23 8.09 5.03
CA GLY A 17 -16.39 7.23 4.78
C GLY A 17 -16.32 6.04 5.75
N GLY A 18 -17.28 5.97 6.66
CA GLY A 18 -17.19 5.17 7.89
C GLY A 18 -17.10 3.65 7.71
N SER A 19 -16.24 3.05 8.52
CA SER A 19 -16.49 1.78 9.20
C SER A 19 -15.71 1.80 10.52
N ALA A 20 -16.43 1.63 11.64
CA ALA A 20 -15.83 1.50 12.95
C ALA A 20 -15.00 0.22 13.02
N VAL A 21 -13.67 0.34 13.02
CA VAL A 21 -12.79 -0.67 13.61
C VAL A 21 -11.71 0.07 14.40
N SER A 22 -11.79 -0.16 15.71
CA SER A 22 -10.87 0.27 16.76
C SER A 22 -9.50 -0.36 16.57
N SER A 23 -8.47 0.35 17.08
CA SER A 23 -7.07 -0.05 17.24
C SER A 23 -6.18 0.21 16.01
N SER A 24 -5.43 1.31 16.07
CA SER A 24 -4.31 1.61 15.16
C SER A 24 -3.19 0.59 15.40
N GLU A 25 -3.34 -0.61 14.85
CA GLU A 25 -2.22 -1.54 14.76
C GLU A 25 -1.17 -0.94 13.83
N LYS A 26 -0.08 -0.47 14.43
CA LYS A 26 1.02 0.14 13.71
C LYS A 26 1.74 -0.97 12.94
N VAL A 27 1.58 -0.99 11.63
CA VAL A 27 2.31 -1.92 10.75
C VAL A 27 3.80 -1.64 10.88
N ASP A 28 4.56 -2.65 11.29
CA ASP A 28 6.02 -2.62 11.31
C ASP A 28 6.56 -3.09 9.96
N PHE A 29 6.65 -2.15 9.01
CA PHE A 29 7.04 -2.45 7.62
C PHE A 29 8.44 -3.07 7.50
N LEU A 30 9.35 -2.82 8.44
CA LEU A 30 10.69 -3.41 8.40
C LEU A 30 10.64 -4.92 8.63
N LYS A 31 9.66 -5.41 9.40
CA LYS A 31 9.45 -6.86 9.57
C LYS A 31 8.91 -7.56 8.32
N LEU A 32 8.37 -6.80 7.37
CA LEU A 32 7.93 -7.34 6.08
C LEU A 32 9.06 -7.38 5.05
N GLN A 33 10.22 -6.79 5.33
CA GLN A 33 11.35 -6.80 4.40
C GLN A 33 11.98 -8.20 4.33
N ASN A 34 12.14 -8.72 3.12
CA ASN A 34 12.83 -9.97 2.84
C ASN A 34 13.82 -9.73 1.71
N GLY A 35 15.04 -9.31 2.08
CA GLY A 35 16.04 -8.86 1.12
C GLY A 35 15.58 -7.62 0.35
N SER A 36 15.48 -7.72 -0.97
CA SER A 36 14.93 -6.66 -1.83
C SER A 36 13.40 -6.63 -1.88
N ASP A 37 12.74 -7.71 -1.45
CA ASP A 37 11.30 -7.89 -1.57
C ASP A 37 10.55 -7.57 -0.27
N ILE A 38 9.22 -7.47 -0.37
CA ILE A 38 8.30 -7.45 0.77
C ILE A 38 7.59 -8.80 0.82
N ARG A 39 7.62 -9.47 1.98
CA ARG A 39 6.97 -10.76 2.23
C ARG A 39 6.33 -10.77 3.60
N GLY A 40 5.25 -11.54 3.73
CA GLY A 40 4.57 -11.75 4.99
C GLY A 40 3.45 -12.77 4.89
N VAL A 41 2.83 -13.03 6.02
CA VAL A 41 1.68 -13.92 6.19
C VAL A 41 0.42 -13.13 5.88
N ALA A 42 -0.30 -13.54 4.84
CA ALA A 42 -1.53 -12.88 4.36
C ALA A 42 -2.82 -13.63 4.72
N VAL A 43 -2.71 -14.90 5.11
CA VAL A 43 -3.83 -15.76 5.51
C VAL A 43 -3.42 -16.51 6.78
N ALA A 44 -4.31 -16.53 7.78
CA ALA A 44 -4.10 -17.30 8.98
C ALA A 44 -4.17 -18.82 8.65
N GLY A 45 -3.35 -19.63 9.32
CA GLY A 45 -3.39 -21.08 9.10
C GLY A 45 -2.25 -21.86 9.71
N VAL A 46 -1.17 -21.20 10.13
CA VAL A 46 -0.03 -21.82 10.82
C VAL A 46 0.05 -21.25 12.23
N GLU A 47 0.12 -22.15 13.22
CA GLU A 47 0.29 -21.77 14.62
C GLU A 47 1.64 -21.06 14.81
N GLY A 48 1.64 -19.92 15.52
CA GLY A 48 2.84 -19.09 15.70
C GLY A 48 3.12 -18.11 14.56
N GLU A 49 2.35 -18.14 13.47
CA GLU A 49 2.50 -17.21 12.33
C GLU A 49 1.29 -16.26 12.22
N PRO A 50 1.27 -15.14 12.96
CA PRO A 50 0.20 -14.17 12.84
C PRO A 50 0.23 -13.48 11.47
N VAL A 51 -0.94 -13.14 10.95
CA VAL A 51 -1.08 -12.36 9.71
C VAL A 51 -0.43 -10.99 9.92
N ASN A 52 0.54 -10.66 9.08
CA ASN A 52 1.28 -9.40 9.14
C ASN A 52 1.30 -8.63 7.81
N LEU A 53 1.01 -9.30 6.69
CA LEU A 53 0.77 -8.67 5.40
C LEU A 53 -0.74 -8.47 5.22
N THR A 54 -1.25 -7.46 5.91
CA THR A 54 -2.67 -7.12 5.95
C THR A 54 -3.09 -6.28 4.73
N GLU A 55 -4.39 -6.09 4.57
CA GLU A 55 -4.95 -5.23 3.51
C GLU A 55 -4.48 -3.77 3.67
N PRO A 56 -4.53 -3.14 4.87
CA PRO A 56 -4.02 -1.79 5.03
C PRO A 56 -2.50 -1.70 4.81
N ALA A 57 -1.74 -2.73 5.20
CA ALA A 57 -0.31 -2.78 4.93
C ALA A 57 -0.03 -2.82 3.41
N THR A 58 -0.78 -3.64 2.69
CA THR A 58 -0.67 -3.77 1.22
C THR A 58 -1.02 -2.46 0.52
N GLU A 59 -2.10 -1.79 0.92
CA GLU A 59 -2.49 -0.49 0.40
C GLU A 59 -1.42 0.58 0.67
N ALA A 60 -0.90 0.64 1.90
CA ALA A 60 0.15 1.58 2.27
C ALA A 60 1.44 1.37 1.46
N ILE A 61 1.85 0.12 1.24
CA ILE A 61 3.02 -0.22 0.41
C ILE A 61 2.79 0.21 -1.04
N ALA A 62 1.63 -0.12 -1.61
CA ALA A 62 1.29 0.25 -2.99
C ALA A 62 1.27 1.77 -3.18
N ALA A 63 0.65 2.50 -2.26
CA ALA A 63 0.59 3.96 -2.28
C ALA A 63 1.99 4.59 -2.14
N ALA A 64 2.81 4.08 -1.22
CA ALA A 64 4.19 4.55 -1.06
C ALA A 64 5.03 4.32 -2.32
N PHE A 65 4.88 3.16 -2.97
CA PHE A 65 5.56 2.86 -4.23
C PHE A 65 5.12 3.79 -5.36
N ALA A 66 3.82 4.03 -5.52
CA ALA A 66 3.30 4.95 -6.52
C ALA A 66 3.80 6.39 -6.28
N ALA A 67 3.80 6.86 -5.03
CA ALA A 67 4.34 8.17 -4.66
C ALA A 67 5.85 8.28 -4.93
N TRP A 68 6.61 7.23 -4.62
CA TRP A 68 8.04 7.16 -4.91
C TRP A 68 8.30 7.23 -6.43
N LEU A 69 7.54 6.48 -7.24
CA LEU A 69 7.64 6.52 -8.71
C LEU A 69 7.34 7.90 -9.27
N LEU A 70 6.30 8.58 -8.76
CA LEU A 70 5.96 9.94 -9.19
C LEU A 70 7.10 10.90 -8.87
N ASN A 71 7.60 10.92 -7.63
CA ASN A 71 8.71 11.78 -7.23
C ASN A 71 9.97 11.51 -8.05
N LYS A 72 10.20 10.25 -8.45
CA LYS A 72 11.35 9.89 -9.29
C LYS A 72 11.21 10.41 -10.73
N LYS A 73 9.98 10.44 -11.27
CA LYS A 73 9.67 10.83 -12.65
C LYS A 73 9.29 12.31 -12.82
N GLU A 74 9.02 13.06 -11.75
CA GLU A 74 8.82 14.52 -11.84
C GLU A 74 10.05 15.24 -12.43
N ALA A 75 11.23 14.64 -12.33
CA ALA A 75 12.45 15.13 -12.98
C ALA A 75 12.39 15.09 -14.52
N ASP A 76 11.50 14.29 -15.13
CA ASP A 76 11.50 13.99 -16.57
C ASP A 76 10.37 14.68 -17.36
N GLY A 77 9.55 15.54 -16.73
CA GLY A 77 8.45 16.23 -17.41
C GLY A 77 7.27 15.31 -17.71
N LEU A 78 6.29 15.30 -16.79
CA LEU A 78 5.17 14.34 -16.69
C LEU A 78 4.53 13.86 -18.01
N ARG A 79 4.64 12.55 -18.27
CA ARG A 79 3.60 11.77 -18.97
C ARG A 79 2.81 10.97 -17.93
N ARG A 80 1.51 10.78 -18.18
CA ARG A 80 0.63 9.88 -17.40
C ARG A 80 1.29 8.50 -17.30
N SER A 81 1.81 8.16 -16.12
CA SER A 81 2.41 6.85 -15.87
C SER A 81 1.31 5.85 -15.54
N ARG A 82 1.37 4.67 -16.16
CA ARG A 82 0.51 3.53 -15.85
C ARG A 82 1.35 2.49 -15.14
N ILE A 83 0.84 1.98 -14.02
CA ILE A 83 1.46 0.88 -13.27
C ILE A 83 0.62 -0.36 -13.56
N SER A 84 1.29 -1.41 -14.05
CA SER A 84 0.63 -2.71 -14.23
C SER A 84 0.73 -3.50 -12.94
N VAL A 85 -0.36 -4.17 -12.56
CA VAL A 85 -0.45 -4.98 -11.34
C VAL A 85 -0.84 -6.40 -11.73
N GLY A 86 -0.03 -7.38 -11.33
CA GLY A 86 -0.30 -8.80 -11.53
C GLY A 86 -0.06 -9.58 -10.24
N HIS A 87 -0.58 -10.81 -10.17
CA HIS A 87 -0.42 -11.69 -9.01
C HIS A 87 -0.35 -13.17 -9.44
N ASP A 88 0.12 -14.04 -8.54
CA ASP A 88 0.14 -15.50 -8.74
C ASP A 88 -1.18 -16.16 -8.29
N SER A 89 -1.25 -17.49 -8.26
CA SER A 89 -2.48 -18.22 -7.91
C SER A 89 -2.75 -18.33 -6.40
N ARG A 90 -2.02 -17.62 -5.52
CA ARG A 90 -2.24 -17.74 -4.06
C ARG A 90 -3.65 -17.32 -3.68
N ILE A 91 -4.22 -17.98 -2.68
CA ILE A 91 -5.58 -17.73 -2.20
C ILE A 91 -5.80 -16.28 -1.71
N SER A 92 -4.76 -15.62 -1.21
CA SER A 92 -4.80 -14.21 -0.79
C SER A 92 -4.67 -13.22 -1.95
N ALA A 93 -4.24 -13.67 -3.14
CA ALA A 93 -3.78 -12.79 -4.20
C ALA A 93 -4.89 -11.87 -4.73
N HIS A 94 -6.06 -12.43 -5.04
CA HIS A 94 -7.21 -11.64 -5.50
C HIS A 94 -7.70 -10.66 -4.43
N LYS A 95 -7.64 -11.04 -3.15
CA LYS A 95 -8.00 -10.18 -2.03
C LYS A 95 -7.05 -8.98 -1.97
N LEU A 96 -5.74 -9.23 -1.90
CA LEU A 96 -4.72 -8.19 -1.77
C LEU A 96 -4.63 -7.28 -3.00
N GLN A 97 -4.82 -7.81 -4.22
CA GLN A 97 -4.86 -6.99 -5.44
C GLN A 97 -5.94 -5.91 -5.36
N GLY A 98 -7.10 -6.20 -4.77
CA GLY A 98 -8.19 -5.23 -4.60
C GLY A 98 -7.83 -4.01 -3.74
N TYR A 99 -6.77 -4.10 -2.94
CA TYR A 99 -6.26 -3.00 -2.09
C TYR A 99 -5.09 -2.24 -2.73
N VAL A 100 -4.61 -2.69 -3.90
CA VAL A 100 -3.65 -1.94 -4.71
C VAL A 100 -4.43 -0.92 -5.54
N LYS A 101 -4.88 0.15 -4.88
CA LYS A 101 -5.63 1.25 -5.53
C LYS A 101 -4.65 2.30 -6.04
N HIS A 102 -4.57 2.46 -7.36
CA HIS A 102 -3.86 3.61 -7.94
C HIS A 102 -4.70 4.89 -7.77
N PRO A 103 -4.08 6.04 -7.45
CA PRO A 103 -4.70 7.35 -7.64
C PRO A 103 -4.78 7.75 -9.12
#